data_AF-A0A6G2B760-F1
#
_entry.id   AF-A0A6G2B760-F1
#
_cell.length_a   1.000
_cell.length_b   1.000
_cell.length_c   1.000
_cell.angle_alpha   90.00
_cell.angle_beta   90.00
_cell.angle_gamma   90.00
#
_symmetry.space_group_name_H-M   'P 1'
#
loop_
_entity.id
_entity.type
_entity.pdbx_description
1 polymer ?
#
loop_
_entity_poly.entity_id
_entity_poly.type
_entity_poly.pdbx_seq_one_letter_code
_entity_poly.pdbx_strand_id
1 'polypeptide(L)'
;MPAVTVAPGDTATTGVTVRNDSDIVEAYNLEVVGDCAPWTTVDPPRVSLYPGTSETVTIRLEPPRSPEVRAGEVPLGVRVLPTEHPESVRVLETTVHIEEFRELRAELVPRRRRGWLRGRYRLTVRNQGNSPVRVGFTPGQAGEELGFAFSPAEPKPEPGESTEVGLRVRTGKPVWFGAPVVWPFTVDTAETGDQETVGRDATAVRAPLDAEFVQIPIFPRWLLVVLAALLALLLAWFALVRPAVRSAAEEAVNEAVQPRPTPAGQPGGQAPDTGPGGGLDARPGGREPGATPGSGGDGSAADAGTSGGAGVSGGAGRQSSATIDLQTPGGATRTGTYRVPDNSVFGITDIVVANFQGDEGVLTITFGDRKITTIALETFRNQDYHWVTPIEIPENDTVTVEVTCEKPGTPATGRRARGCHEVLNVSGVLSRTAR
;
A
#
# COMPACT_ATOMS: atom_id res chain seq x y z
N MET A 1 29.75 21.92 39.71
CA MET A 1 30.47 21.82 38.41
C MET A 1 30.08 23.00 37.54
N PRO A 2 30.89 23.41 36.56
CA PRO A 2 30.44 24.35 35.53
C PRO A 2 29.42 23.65 34.60
N ALA A 3 28.48 24.43 34.07
CA ALA A 3 27.58 23.97 33.02
C ALA A 3 28.38 23.66 31.73
N VAL A 4 27.84 22.78 30.89
CA VAL A 4 28.52 22.26 29.70
C VAL A 4 27.60 22.37 28.49
N THR A 5 28.10 22.83 27.35
CA THR A 5 27.39 22.76 26.06
C THR A 5 27.99 21.66 25.19
N VAL A 6 27.15 20.89 24.50
CA VAL A 6 27.59 19.78 23.64
C VAL A 6 26.63 19.55 22.47
N ALA A 7 27.18 19.34 21.27
CA ALA A 7 26.41 18.98 20.08
C ALA A 7 26.29 17.45 19.95
N PRO A 8 25.12 16.89 19.58
CA PRO A 8 24.98 15.45 19.37
C PRO A 8 25.87 14.90 18.24
N GLY A 9 26.74 13.97 18.61
CA GLY A 9 27.81 13.41 17.77
C GLY A 9 29.22 13.91 18.14
N ASP A 10 29.34 14.97 18.92
CA ASP A 10 30.62 15.54 19.39
C ASP A 10 30.90 15.18 20.87
N THR A 11 32.14 15.43 21.32
CA THR A 11 32.59 15.21 22.70
C THR A 11 32.72 16.54 23.46
N ALA A 12 32.20 16.61 24.68
CA ALA A 12 32.51 17.66 25.65
C ALA A 12 33.09 17.08 26.95
N THR A 13 33.81 17.89 27.73
CA THR A 13 34.41 17.47 29.01
C THR A 13 34.20 18.51 30.13
N THR A 14 34.10 18.03 31.36
CA THR A 14 34.03 18.87 32.57
C THR A 14 34.75 18.20 33.75
N GLY A 15 35.13 18.97 34.75
CA GLY A 15 35.95 18.51 35.88
C GLY A 15 35.19 18.48 37.21
N VAL A 16 35.44 17.44 38.01
CA VAL A 16 35.06 17.34 39.43
C VAL A 16 36.30 17.15 40.27
N THR A 17 36.60 18.10 41.15
CA THR A 17 37.64 17.92 42.18
C THR A 17 37.01 17.30 43.43
N VAL A 18 37.49 16.11 43.80
CA VAL A 18 37.15 15.42 45.05
C VAL A 18 38.24 15.73 46.08
N ARG A 19 37.85 15.99 47.33
CA ARG A 19 38.77 16.22 48.46
C ARG A 19 38.42 15.27 49.60
N ASN A 20 39.43 14.67 50.22
CA ASN A 20 39.26 13.93 51.47
C ASN A 20 39.46 14.86 52.67
N ASP A 21 38.37 15.08 53.42
CA ASP A 21 38.34 15.88 54.65
C ASP A 21 38.30 15.01 55.94
N SER A 22 38.45 13.69 55.83
CA SER A 22 38.61 12.77 56.96
C SER A 22 40.08 12.64 57.39
N ASP A 23 40.29 11.99 58.53
CA ASP A 23 41.60 11.67 59.11
C ASP A 23 42.18 10.32 58.66
N ILE A 24 41.45 9.56 57.83
CA ILE A 24 41.87 8.27 57.25
C ILE A 24 42.02 8.34 55.72
N VAL A 25 42.63 7.32 55.12
CA VAL A 25 42.60 7.16 53.65
C VAL A 25 41.21 6.70 53.24
N GLU A 26 40.58 7.43 52.33
CA GLU A 26 39.21 7.18 51.86
C GLU A 26 39.22 6.97 50.33
N ALA A 27 38.33 6.13 49.84
CA ALA A 27 38.23 5.81 48.42
C ALA A 27 36.84 6.17 47.89
N TYR A 28 36.81 7.05 46.89
CA TYR A 28 35.56 7.55 46.32
C TYR A 28 35.33 6.92 44.95
N ASN A 29 34.17 6.29 44.78
CA ASN A 29 33.68 5.81 43.49
C ASN A 29 32.73 6.87 42.92
N LEU A 30 32.81 7.15 41.62
CA LEU A 30 32.02 8.19 40.97
C LEU A 30 31.11 7.57 39.90
N GLU A 31 29.81 7.80 40.03
CA GLU A 31 28.77 7.26 39.15
C GLU A 31 27.94 8.39 38.54
N VAL A 32 27.66 8.31 37.23
CA VAL A 32 26.72 9.24 36.58
C VAL A 32 25.29 8.79 36.86
N VAL A 33 24.40 9.73 37.16
CA VAL A 33 22.98 9.50 37.40
C VAL A 33 22.12 10.54 36.66
N GLY A 34 20.89 10.15 36.31
CA GLY A 34 20.00 10.95 35.46
C GLY A 34 20.20 10.69 33.96
N ASP A 35 19.53 11.48 33.13
CA ASP A 35 19.38 11.23 31.69
C ASP A 35 20.68 11.35 30.89
N CYS A 36 21.72 11.96 31.48
CA CYS A 36 23.07 12.02 30.92
C CYS A 36 23.85 10.69 31.02
N ALA A 37 23.46 9.77 31.92
CA ALA A 37 24.23 8.56 32.23
C ALA A 37 24.50 7.60 31.04
N PRO A 38 23.59 7.38 30.07
CA PRO A 38 23.83 6.45 28.96
C PRO A 38 24.95 6.87 27.98
N TRP A 39 25.37 8.13 28.02
CA TRP A 39 26.31 8.76 27.08
C TRP A 39 27.38 9.61 27.79
N THR A 40 27.55 9.43 29.10
CA THR A 40 28.57 10.11 29.91
C THR A 40 29.46 9.09 30.62
N THR A 41 30.77 9.33 30.58
CA THR A 41 31.80 8.49 31.22
C THR A 41 32.62 9.32 32.22
N VAL A 42 33.26 8.63 33.17
CA VAL A 42 34.01 9.25 34.28
C VAL A 42 35.38 8.60 34.37
N ASP A 43 36.44 9.39 34.34
CA ASP A 43 37.83 8.94 34.28
C ASP A 43 38.75 9.77 35.22
N PRO A 44 39.37 9.16 36.24
CA PRO A 44 39.16 7.79 36.71
C PRO A 44 37.80 7.62 37.43
N PRO A 45 37.10 6.48 37.29
CA PRO A 45 35.82 6.23 37.97
C PRO A 45 35.96 5.96 39.48
N ARG A 46 37.19 5.78 39.97
CA ARG A 46 37.51 5.60 41.40
C ARG A 46 38.82 6.29 41.74
N VAL A 47 38.80 7.15 42.76
CA VAL A 47 39.98 7.84 43.32
C VAL A 47 40.25 7.35 44.75
N SER A 48 41.51 7.44 45.20
CA SER A 48 41.93 6.97 46.52
C SER A 48 42.80 8.04 47.19
N LEU A 49 42.24 8.74 48.18
CA LEU A 49 42.76 10.00 48.67
C LEU A 49 43.24 9.89 50.12
N TYR A 50 44.44 10.41 50.38
CA TYR A 50 44.96 10.59 51.73
C TYR A 50 44.28 11.79 52.42
N PRO A 51 44.26 11.84 53.77
CA PRO A 51 43.76 12.98 54.53
C PRO A 51 44.23 14.33 53.99
N GLY A 52 43.30 15.24 53.73
CA GLY A 52 43.57 16.60 53.22
C GLY A 52 43.97 16.70 51.75
N THR A 53 44.13 15.59 51.02
CA THR A 53 44.47 15.61 49.58
C THR A 53 43.24 15.80 48.68
N SER A 54 43.48 16.14 47.41
CA SER A 54 42.43 16.30 46.40
C SER A 54 42.89 15.81 45.03
N GLU A 55 41.96 15.31 44.24
CA GLU A 55 42.18 14.83 42.86
C GLU A 55 41.04 15.31 41.97
N THR A 56 41.35 15.63 40.71
CA THR A 56 40.35 16.09 39.73
C THR A 56 40.05 14.99 38.73
N VAL A 57 38.81 14.52 38.78
CA VAL A 57 38.24 13.52 37.88
C VAL A 57 37.65 14.21 36.65
N THR A 58 37.87 13.64 35.47
CA THR A 58 37.31 14.13 34.20
C THR A 58 36.00 13.41 33.92
N ILE A 59 34.97 14.17 33.57
CA ILE A 59 33.69 13.68 33.08
C ILE A 59 33.64 13.98 31.58
N ARG A 60 33.37 12.96 30.77
CA ARG A 60 33.36 12.98 29.30
C ARG A 60 31.94 12.70 28.81
N LEU A 61 31.39 13.64 28.06
CA LEU A 61 30.02 13.63 27.55
C LEU A 61 30.09 13.41 26.03
N GLU A 62 29.49 12.32 25.55
CA GLU A 62 29.51 11.91 24.14
C GLU A 62 28.09 11.55 23.67
N PRO A 63 27.14 12.51 23.67
CA PRO A 63 25.75 12.28 23.28
C PRO A 63 25.68 11.78 21.83
N PRO A 64 25.06 10.61 21.55
CA PRO A 64 24.92 10.12 20.19
C PRO A 64 24.07 11.06 19.34
N ARG A 65 24.41 11.20 18.06
CA ARG A 65 23.65 11.96 17.05
C ARG A 65 22.33 11.24 16.71
N SER A 66 21.39 11.30 17.63
CA SER A 66 20.10 10.61 17.59
C SER A 66 18.95 11.56 17.98
N PRO A 67 17.75 11.44 17.35
CA PRO A 67 16.55 12.18 17.77
C PRO A 67 16.06 11.82 19.18
N GLU A 68 16.59 10.76 19.78
CA GLU A 68 16.35 10.36 21.17
C GLU A 68 16.96 11.37 22.16
N VAL A 69 18.10 11.98 21.82
CA VAL A 69 18.84 12.92 22.67
C VAL A 69 18.36 14.35 22.40
N ARG A 70 17.20 14.69 22.95
CA ARG A 70 16.49 15.97 22.77
C ARG A 70 17.39 17.19 23.03
N ALA A 71 17.23 18.23 22.21
CA ALA A 71 17.89 19.51 22.42
C ALA A 71 17.32 20.24 23.65
N GLY A 72 18.15 21.05 24.32
CA GLY A 72 17.77 21.83 25.50
C GLY A 72 18.60 21.51 26.74
N GLU A 73 18.03 21.78 27.92
CA GLU A 73 18.70 21.57 29.21
C GLU A 73 18.43 20.18 29.78
N VAL A 74 19.50 19.43 30.07
CA VAL A 74 19.44 18.09 30.66
C VAL A 74 20.27 18.05 31.95
N PRO A 75 19.74 17.54 33.07
CA PRO A 75 20.47 17.49 34.34
C PRO A 75 21.53 16.38 34.35
N LEU A 76 22.79 16.76 34.53
CA LEU A 76 23.89 15.85 34.83
C LEU A 76 24.05 15.73 36.35
N GLY A 77 23.70 14.57 36.90
CA GLY A 77 24.04 14.20 38.27
C GLY A 77 25.29 13.31 38.31
N VAL A 78 26.21 13.59 39.24
CA VAL A 78 27.36 12.74 39.54
C VAL A 78 27.37 12.39 41.02
N ARG A 79 27.12 11.11 41.32
CA ARG A 79 27.09 10.56 42.68
C ARG A 79 28.50 10.13 43.08
N VAL A 80 28.98 10.71 44.17
CA VAL A 80 30.27 10.40 44.79
C VAL A 80 29.99 9.52 46.02
N LEU A 81 30.49 8.27 45.97
CA LEU A 81 30.31 7.23 46.98
C LEU A 81 31.63 6.97 47.73
N PRO A 82 31.79 7.44 48.99
CA PRO A 82 32.87 6.99 49.85
C PRO A 82 32.77 5.48 50.13
N THR A 83 33.89 4.84 50.45
CA THR A 83 33.95 3.39 50.71
C THR A 83 33.94 3.10 52.21
N GLU A 84 34.69 3.86 53.00
CA GLU A 84 34.77 3.69 54.46
C GLU A 84 33.61 4.40 55.19
N HIS A 85 33.03 5.45 54.59
CA HIS A 85 31.89 6.21 55.10
C HIS A 85 30.65 6.20 54.16
N PRO A 86 29.93 5.07 54.01
CA PRO A 86 28.82 4.94 53.05
C PRO A 86 27.61 5.84 53.32
N GLU A 87 27.47 6.45 54.50
CA GLU A 87 26.44 7.44 54.82
C GLU A 87 26.80 8.86 54.32
N SER A 88 28.06 9.10 53.96
CA SER A 88 28.58 10.42 53.56
C SER A 88 28.48 10.71 52.05
N VAL A 89 27.63 9.98 51.31
CA VAL A 89 27.35 10.17 49.87
C VAL A 89 27.01 11.62 49.52
N ARG A 90 27.51 12.11 48.38
CA ARG A 90 27.11 13.38 47.80
C ARG A 90 26.71 13.19 46.34
N VAL A 91 25.76 14.00 45.86
CA VAL A 91 25.44 14.14 44.44
C VAL A 91 25.82 15.56 44.04
N LEU A 92 26.59 15.69 42.97
CA LEU A 92 26.90 16.95 42.33
C LEU A 92 26.00 17.10 41.11
N GLU A 93 25.29 18.21 41.01
CA GLU A 93 24.34 18.49 39.93
C GLU A 93 24.85 19.66 39.07
N THR A 94 24.61 19.58 37.76
CA THR A 94 24.81 20.69 36.82
C THR A 94 23.96 20.51 35.56
N THR A 95 23.83 21.57 34.77
CA THR A 95 23.08 21.56 33.50
C THR A 95 24.01 21.26 32.33
N VAL A 96 23.58 20.35 31.47
CA VAL A 96 24.14 20.14 30.12
C VAL A 96 23.18 20.76 29.11
N HIS A 97 23.69 21.69 28.31
CA HIS A 97 22.97 22.28 27.19
C HIS A 97 23.27 21.45 25.93
N ILE A 98 22.29 20.68 25.49
CA ILE A 98 22.39 19.87 24.27
C ILE A 98 21.94 20.73 23.09
N GLU A 99 22.82 20.91 22.10
CA GLU A 99 22.54 21.76 20.94
C GLU A 99 21.50 21.13 19.99
N GLU A 100 20.83 21.98 19.19
CA GLU A 100 19.96 21.52 18.12
C GLU A 100 20.78 20.98 16.94
N PHE A 101 20.48 19.75 16.49
CA PHE A 101 20.80 19.32 15.14
C PHE A 101 19.52 19.01 14.37
N ARG A 102 19.47 19.44 13.11
CA ARG A 102 18.29 19.36 12.25
C ARG A 102 18.54 18.45 11.07
N GLU A 103 17.76 17.37 10.99
CA GLU A 103 17.76 16.47 9.84
C GLU A 103 16.31 16.07 9.53
N LEU A 104 15.78 16.54 8.39
CA LEU A 104 14.47 16.13 7.89
C LEU A 104 14.66 15.31 6.62
N ARG A 105 13.94 14.18 6.54
CA ARG A 105 13.88 13.31 5.37
C ARG A 105 12.45 13.25 4.87
N ALA A 106 12.25 13.48 3.58
CA ALA A 106 10.92 13.49 2.96
C ALA A 106 10.86 12.56 1.74
N GLU A 107 9.70 11.96 1.49
CA GLU A 107 9.48 11.02 0.39
C GLU A 107 8.07 11.17 -0.22
N LEU A 108 7.99 11.22 -1.56
CA LEU A 108 6.75 11.45 -2.30
C LEU A 108 6.34 10.20 -3.10
N VAL A 109 5.18 9.63 -2.75
CA VAL A 109 4.68 8.35 -3.31
C VAL A 109 3.22 8.50 -3.79
N PRO A 110 2.85 7.97 -4.97
CA PRO A 110 3.71 7.45 -6.03
C PRO A 110 4.29 8.61 -6.86
N ARG A 111 5.54 8.50 -7.35
CA ARG A 111 6.14 9.52 -8.22
C ARG A 111 5.36 9.76 -9.53
N ARG A 112 4.46 8.86 -9.94
CA ARG A 112 3.61 9.01 -11.14
C ARG A 112 2.17 8.62 -10.84
N ARG A 113 1.19 9.48 -11.16
CA ARG A 113 -0.25 9.19 -10.99
C ARG A 113 -1.03 9.51 -12.25
N ARG A 114 -1.91 8.59 -12.68
CA ARG A 114 -2.87 8.80 -13.79
C ARG A 114 -4.24 9.25 -13.26
N GLY A 115 -4.93 10.15 -13.97
CA GLY A 115 -6.31 10.56 -13.64
C GLY A 115 -6.90 11.58 -14.63
N TRP A 116 -8.21 11.85 -14.59
CA TRP A 116 -8.88 12.76 -15.54
C TRP A 116 -8.68 14.26 -15.22
N LEU A 117 -8.70 14.61 -13.93
CA LEU A 117 -8.64 16.02 -13.47
C LEU A 117 -7.93 16.20 -12.11
N ARG A 118 -7.69 15.12 -11.37
CA ARG A 118 -7.13 15.14 -10.01
C ARG A 118 -6.20 13.96 -9.78
N GLY A 119 -5.06 14.22 -9.13
CA GLY A 119 -4.15 13.22 -8.58
C GLY A 119 -4.18 13.26 -7.04
N ARG A 120 -3.89 12.12 -6.41
CA ARG A 120 -3.61 12.03 -4.97
C ARG A 120 -2.25 11.37 -4.78
N TYR A 121 -1.45 11.99 -3.93
CA TYR A 121 -0.09 11.63 -3.57
C TYR A 121 0.05 11.67 -2.06
N ARG A 122 1.03 10.94 -1.55
CA ARG A 122 1.41 10.82 -0.15
C ARG A 122 2.82 11.36 -0.01
N LEU A 123 2.98 12.40 0.80
CA LEU A 123 4.25 12.97 1.18
C LEU A 123 4.52 12.56 2.63
N THR A 124 5.45 11.65 2.84
CA THR A 124 5.89 11.26 4.19
C THR A 124 7.05 12.16 4.59
N VAL A 125 6.97 12.79 5.76
CA VAL A 125 8.06 13.62 6.31
C VAL A 125 8.48 13.06 7.67
N ARG A 126 9.77 12.76 7.82
CA ARG A 126 10.36 12.23 9.06
C ARG A 126 11.37 13.21 9.64
N ASN A 127 11.24 13.48 10.93
CA ASN A 127 12.23 14.23 11.69
C ASN A 127 13.25 13.27 12.30
N GLN A 128 14.51 13.42 11.91
CA GLN A 128 15.67 12.70 12.43
C GLN A 128 16.58 13.62 13.27
N GLY A 129 16.27 14.92 13.34
CA GLY A 129 16.88 15.87 14.27
C GLY A 129 16.33 15.75 15.69
N ASN A 130 16.96 16.43 16.65
CA ASN A 130 16.59 16.36 18.07
C ASN A 130 15.71 17.53 18.58
N SER A 131 15.40 18.51 17.72
CA SER A 131 14.41 19.56 17.99
C SER A 131 13.14 19.39 17.13
N PRO A 132 11.94 19.80 17.62
CA PRO A 132 10.71 19.76 16.83
C PRO A 132 10.72 20.82 15.71
N VAL A 133 10.44 20.42 14.47
CA VAL A 133 10.52 21.32 13.30
C VAL A 133 9.16 21.45 12.63
N ARG A 134 8.71 22.68 12.33
CA ARG A 134 7.53 22.93 11.48
C ARG A 134 7.97 22.93 10.01
N VAL A 135 7.28 22.19 9.15
CA VAL A 135 7.67 21.98 7.74
C VAL A 135 6.63 22.58 6.81
N GLY A 136 7.09 23.39 5.86
CA GLY A 136 6.29 23.97 4.78
C GLY A 136 6.58 23.31 3.43
N PHE A 137 5.59 23.35 2.53
CA PHE A 137 5.68 22.70 1.21
C PHE A 137 5.46 23.69 0.07
N THR A 138 6.49 23.87 -0.75
CA THR A 138 6.44 24.73 -1.95
C THR A 138 6.38 23.86 -3.20
N PRO A 139 5.26 23.83 -3.95
CA PRO A 139 5.17 23.07 -5.19
C PRO A 139 5.74 23.88 -6.36
N GLY A 140 6.62 23.26 -7.15
CA GLY A 140 7.16 23.84 -8.38
C GLY A 140 6.54 23.23 -9.63
N GLN A 141 6.18 24.06 -10.61
CA GLN A 141 5.86 23.62 -11.98
C GLN A 141 6.36 24.70 -12.96
N ALA A 142 6.76 24.30 -14.17
CA ALA A 142 7.15 25.21 -15.26
C ALA A 142 5.98 26.02 -15.89
N GLY A 143 4.78 25.96 -15.30
CA GLY A 143 3.54 26.58 -15.77
C GLY A 143 2.47 26.59 -14.67
N GLU A 144 1.27 27.11 -14.93
CA GLU A 144 0.22 27.35 -13.91
C GLU A 144 -1.00 26.38 -14.02
N GLU A 145 -0.89 25.30 -14.78
CA GLU A 145 -2.01 24.40 -15.09
C GLU A 145 -2.43 23.50 -13.91
N LEU A 146 -1.50 23.24 -12.99
CA LEU A 146 -1.71 22.46 -11.78
C LEU A 146 -1.95 23.35 -10.55
N GLY A 147 -3.07 23.10 -9.87
CA GLY A 147 -3.29 23.54 -8.50
C GLY A 147 -2.93 22.44 -7.51
N PHE A 148 -2.24 22.81 -6.44
CA PHE A 148 -1.79 21.92 -5.38
C PHE A 148 -2.56 22.21 -4.08
N ALA A 149 -2.68 21.22 -3.20
CA ALA A 149 -3.19 21.37 -1.84
C ALA A 149 -2.63 20.28 -0.93
N PHE A 150 -2.04 20.69 0.19
CA PHE A 150 -1.46 19.82 1.21
C PHE A 150 -2.41 19.69 2.42
N SER A 151 -2.36 18.57 3.12
CA SER A 151 -3.19 18.30 4.31
C SER A 151 -2.49 17.29 5.23
N PRO A 152 -1.99 17.69 6.42
CA PRO A 152 -1.88 19.08 6.90
C PRO A 152 -1.00 19.95 5.98
N ALA A 153 -1.19 21.27 6.04
CA ALA A 153 -0.38 22.21 5.26
C ALA A 153 1.00 22.46 5.89
N GLU A 154 1.05 22.55 7.22
CA GLU A 154 2.26 22.78 8.02
C GLU A 154 2.31 21.76 9.18
N PRO A 155 2.74 20.51 8.95
CA PRO A 155 3.00 19.57 10.04
C PRO A 155 4.19 20.05 10.90
N LYS A 156 4.16 19.67 12.19
CA LYS A 156 5.25 19.91 13.14
C LYS A 156 5.70 18.58 13.78
N PRO A 157 6.39 17.69 13.03
CA PRO A 157 6.90 16.43 13.55
C PRO A 157 7.85 16.63 14.73
N GLU A 158 7.57 15.93 15.83
CA GLU A 158 8.49 15.80 16.95
C GLU A 158 9.75 15.00 16.56
N PRO A 159 10.87 15.13 17.28
CA PRO A 159 12.08 14.33 17.07
C PRO A 159 11.79 12.83 17.03
N GLY A 160 12.19 12.19 15.92
CA GLY A 160 11.96 10.78 15.62
C GLY A 160 10.65 10.49 14.89
N GLU A 161 9.68 11.41 14.91
CA GLU A 161 8.34 11.24 14.34
C GLU A 161 8.37 11.20 12.80
N SER A 162 7.38 10.51 12.22
CA SER A 162 7.11 10.49 10.78
C SER A 162 5.64 10.81 10.52
N THR A 163 5.36 11.98 9.96
CA THR A 163 4.01 12.47 9.67
C THR A 163 3.63 12.21 8.20
N GLU A 164 2.41 11.72 7.95
CA GLU A 164 1.84 11.61 6.59
C GLU A 164 1.13 12.90 6.17
N VAL A 165 1.48 13.44 5.00
CA VAL A 165 0.83 14.59 4.36
C VAL A 165 0.15 14.15 3.06
N GLY A 166 -1.15 14.39 2.96
CA GLY A 166 -1.91 14.15 1.74
C GLY A 166 -1.75 15.31 0.74
N LEU A 167 -1.02 15.08 -0.35
CA LEU A 167 -0.93 16.02 -1.47
C LEU A 167 -2.01 15.73 -2.52
N ARG A 168 -2.84 16.73 -2.82
CA ARG A 168 -3.84 16.72 -3.88
C ARG A 168 -3.42 17.64 -5.03
N VAL A 169 -3.23 17.05 -6.20
CA VAL A 169 -2.94 17.76 -7.46
C VAL A 169 -4.24 17.88 -8.27
N ARG A 170 -4.48 19.00 -8.95
CA ARG A 170 -5.64 19.21 -9.83
C ARG A 170 -5.29 20.02 -11.08
N THR A 171 -5.69 19.55 -12.26
CA THR A 171 -5.60 20.32 -13.52
C THR A 171 -6.77 21.29 -13.65
N GLY A 172 -6.54 22.50 -14.16
CA GLY A 172 -7.60 23.49 -14.39
C GLY A 172 -8.62 23.13 -15.49
N LYS A 173 -8.24 22.32 -16.49
CA LYS A 173 -9.08 21.97 -17.65
C LYS A 173 -9.08 20.45 -17.90
N PRO A 174 -10.20 19.82 -18.28
CA PRO A 174 -10.25 18.40 -18.67
C PRO A 174 -9.76 18.17 -20.10
N VAL A 175 -9.01 17.08 -20.33
CA VAL A 175 -8.74 16.55 -21.68
C VAL A 175 -9.91 15.65 -22.10
N TRP A 176 -10.67 16.08 -23.12
CA TRP A 176 -11.85 15.33 -23.57
C TRP A 176 -11.48 14.12 -24.45
N PHE A 177 -10.63 14.33 -25.44
CA PHE A 177 -10.15 13.33 -26.40
C PHE A 177 -8.67 13.58 -26.71
N GLY A 178 -7.89 12.54 -26.99
CA GLY A 178 -6.49 12.71 -27.41
C GLY A 178 -5.56 11.62 -26.87
N ALA A 179 -4.26 11.91 -26.85
CA ALA A 179 -3.30 11.17 -26.05
C ALA A 179 -3.30 11.70 -24.60
N PRO A 180 -2.81 10.92 -23.61
CA PRO A 180 -2.58 11.44 -22.26
C PRO A 180 -1.54 12.57 -22.25
N VAL A 181 -1.77 13.60 -21.43
CA VAL A 181 -0.84 14.71 -21.22
C VAL A 181 -0.07 14.48 -19.93
N VAL A 182 1.23 14.80 -19.90
CA VAL A 182 2.09 14.63 -18.72
C VAL A 182 2.41 15.99 -18.13
N TRP A 183 2.13 16.17 -16.83
CA TRP A 183 2.41 17.37 -16.06
C TRP A 183 3.46 17.05 -14.97
N PRO A 184 4.75 17.30 -15.22
CA PRO A 184 5.80 17.13 -14.23
C PRO A 184 5.78 18.30 -13.22
N PHE A 185 6.02 18.01 -11.95
CA PHE A 185 6.10 18.99 -10.87
C PHE A 185 7.11 18.56 -9.80
N THR A 186 7.62 19.52 -9.04
CA THR A 186 8.47 19.29 -7.86
C THR A 186 7.72 19.65 -6.58
N VAL A 187 8.19 19.13 -5.44
CA VAL A 187 7.81 19.64 -4.12
C VAL A 187 9.06 19.87 -3.29
N ASP A 188 9.30 21.13 -2.92
CA ASP A 188 10.38 21.54 -2.04
C ASP A 188 9.90 21.53 -0.58
N THR A 189 10.79 21.11 0.33
CA THR A 189 10.50 20.96 1.77
C THR A 189 11.31 21.95 2.60
N ALA A 190 10.67 23.05 2.99
CA ALA A 190 11.26 24.12 3.76
C ALA A 190 10.95 24.00 5.27
N GLU A 191 11.77 24.59 6.12
CA GLU A 191 11.43 24.79 7.53
C GLU A 191 10.66 26.10 7.69
N THR A 192 9.42 26.03 8.17
CA THR A 192 8.61 27.21 8.49
C THR A 192 8.92 27.65 9.92
N GLY A 193 10.11 28.24 10.11
CA GLY A 193 10.55 28.74 11.40
C GLY A 193 9.78 29.97 11.85
N ASP A 194 9.30 29.96 13.09
CA ASP A 194 8.98 31.20 13.79
C ASP A 194 10.29 31.81 14.34
N GLN A 195 10.44 33.14 14.21
CA GLN A 195 11.51 34.02 14.71
C GLN A 195 12.76 34.31 13.86
N GLU A 196 13.08 35.60 13.82
CA GLU A 196 14.27 36.21 13.22
C GLU A 196 15.49 36.15 14.18
N THR A 197 16.13 34.98 14.35
CA THR A 197 17.45 34.96 15.03
C THR A 197 18.39 33.88 14.49
N VAL A 198 19.69 34.15 14.59
CA VAL A 198 20.84 33.27 14.29
C VAL A 198 21.08 32.93 12.81
N GLY A 199 22.13 33.54 12.25
CA GLY A 199 23.25 32.73 11.73
C GLY A 199 23.06 31.92 10.45
N ARG A 200 22.68 32.56 9.34
CA ARG A 200 23.32 32.44 8.00
C ARG A 200 23.71 31.06 7.40
N ASP A 201 23.16 29.94 7.86
CA ASP A 201 23.27 28.62 7.20
C ASP A 201 21.89 27.98 6.92
N ALA A 202 20.83 28.80 6.90
CA ALA A 202 19.44 28.42 6.62
C ALA A 202 19.16 27.99 5.16
N THR A 203 20.15 27.41 4.48
CA THR A 203 20.05 26.85 3.13
C THR A 203 20.52 25.39 3.10
N ALA A 204 20.00 24.59 4.04
CA ALA A 204 19.85 23.15 3.83
C ALA A 204 18.83 22.91 2.70
N VAL A 205 19.24 23.17 1.45
CA VAL A 205 18.42 22.97 0.24
C VAL A 205 18.22 21.47 0.05
N ARG A 206 17.12 20.96 0.60
CA ARG A 206 16.71 19.56 0.45
C ARG A 206 16.39 19.31 -1.02
N ALA A 207 16.78 18.15 -1.52
CA ALA A 207 16.58 17.81 -2.93
C ALA A 207 15.07 17.87 -3.29
N PRO A 208 14.70 18.51 -4.41
CA PRO A 208 13.30 18.60 -4.84
C PRO A 208 12.69 17.21 -5.02
N LEU A 209 11.44 17.04 -4.60
CA LEU A 209 10.73 15.77 -4.75
C LEU A 209 9.98 15.75 -6.09
N ASP A 210 10.64 15.20 -7.12
CA ASP A 210 10.10 15.07 -8.47
C ASP A 210 8.92 14.11 -8.57
N ALA A 211 7.83 14.54 -9.22
CA ALA A 211 6.68 13.71 -9.55
C ALA A 211 5.96 14.14 -10.84
N GLU A 212 5.09 13.27 -11.36
CA GLU A 212 4.27 13.51 -12.55
C GLU A 212 2.78 13.26 -12.28
N PHE A 213 1.93 14.16 -12.77
CA PHE A 213 0.51 13.90 -12.99
C PHE A 213 0.22 13.65 -14.47
N VAL A 214 -0.23 12.44 -14.80
CA VAL A 214 -0.57 12.03 -16.16
C VAL A 214 -2.08 12.16 -16.37
N GLN A 215 -2.49 13.23 -17.05
CA GLN A 215 -3.87 13.49 -17.36
C GLN A 215 -4.35 12.60 -18.52
N ILE A 216 -5.26 11.66 -18.23
CA ILE A 216 -5.83 10.76 -19.25
C ILE A 216 -7.11 11.38 -19.84
N PRO A 217 -7.41 11.16 -21.15
CA PRO A 217 -8.63 11.65 -21.76
C PRO A 217 -9.89 11.04 -21.11
N ILE A 218 -10.98 11.79 -21.07
CA ILE A 218 -12.27 11.30 -20.55
C ILE A 218 -12.92 10.31 -21.52
N PHE A 219 -12.87 10.59 -22.83
CA PHE A 219 -13.54 9.77 -23.85
C PHE A 219 -12.54 9.21 -24.89
N PRO A 220 -12.70 7.95 -25.31
CA PRO A 220 -11.89 7.36 -26.36
C PRO A 220 -12.31 7.86 -27.75
N ARG A 221 -11.36 8.02 -28.67
CA ARG A 221 -11.61 8.60 -30.00
C ARG A 221 -12.61 7.80 -30.85
N TRP A 222 -12.75 6.49 -30.61
CA TRP A 222 -13.73 5.66 -31.32
C TRP A 222 -15.18 6.06 -31.02
N LEU A 223 -15.46 6.69 -29.87
CA LEU A 223 -16.81 7.12 -29.52
C LEU A 223 -17.35 8.17 -30.50
N LEU A 224 -16.47 9.01 -31.06
CA LEU A 224 -16.83 9.98 -32.11
C LEU A 224 -17.20 9.28 -33.42
N VAL A 225 -16.55 8.14 -33.74
CA VAL A 225 -16.86 7.33 -34.94
C VAL A 225 -18.22 6.64 -34.76
N VAL A 226 -18.49 6.08 -33.58
CA VAL A 226 -19.80 5.47 -33.28
C VAL A 226 -20.92 6.51 -33.26
N LEU A 227 -20.67 7.70 -32.70
CA LEU A 227 -21.63 8.80 -32.71
C LEU A 227 -21.92 9.29 -34.14
N ALA A 228 -20.90 9.39 -35.00
CA ALA A 228 -21.07 9.72 -36.41
C ALA A 228 -21.84 8.62 -37.18
N ALA A 229 -21.58 7.34 -36.90
CA ALA A 229 -22.30 6.22 -37.51
C ALA A 229 -23.78 6.17 -37.08
N LEU A 230 -24.07 6.42 -35.80
CA LEU A 230 -25.44 6.55 -35.29
C LEU A 230 -26.17 7.75 -35.91
N LEU A 231 -25.49 8.89 -36.08
CA LEU A 231 -26.06 10.06 -36.75
C LEU A 231 -26.33 9.77 -38.24
N ALA A 232 -25.42 9.06 -38.93
CA ALA A 232 -25.61 8.65 -40.32
C ALA A 232 -26.79 7.66 -40.48
N LEU A 233 -26.92 6.68 -39.57
CA LEU A 233 -28.08 5.76 -39.52
C LEU A 233 -29.39 6.50 -39.27
N LEU A 234 -29.39 7.49 -38.36
CA LEU A 234 -30.57 8.31 -38.08
C LEU A 234 -30.95 9.17 -39.30
N LEU A 235 -29.98 9.80 -39.97
CA LEU A 235 -30.22 10.55 -41.20
C LEU A 235 -30.74 9.64 -42.33
N ALA A 236 -30.16 8.45 -42.50
CA ALA A 236 -30.62 7.46 -43.47
C ALA A 236 -32.05 6.98 -43.19
N TRP A 237 -32.41 6.75 -41.91
CA TRP A 237 -33.77 6.43 -41.50
C TRP A 237 -34.76 7.54 -41.87
N PHE A 238 -34.43 8.80 -41.58
CA PHE A 238 -35.27 9.95 -41.91
C PHE A 238 -35.38 10.22 -43.43
N ALA A 239 -34.32 9.95 -44.20
CA ALA A 239 -34.27 10.23 -45.63
C ALA A 239 -34.80 9.10 -46.54
N LEU A 240 -34.60 7.83 -46.16
CA LEU A 240 -34.93 6.66 -47.00
C LEU A 240 -36.16 5.91 -46.46
N VAL A 241 -36.18 5.59 -45.16
CA VAL A 241 -37.23 4.73 -44.59
C VAL A 241 -38.50 5.51 -44.32
N ARG A 242 -38.40 6.73 -43.78
CA ARG A 242 -39.58 7.56 -43.46
C ARG A 242 -40.48 7.91 -44.67
N PRO A 243 -39.98 8.21 -45.88
CA PRO A 243 -40.86 8.35 -47.06
C PRO A 243 -41.42 6.99 -47.53
N ALA A 244 -40.63 5.92 -47.56
CA ALA A 244 -41.10 4.60 -48.00
C ALA A 244 -42.23 4.03 -47.12
N VAL A 245 -42.15 4.25 -45.80
CA VAL A 245 -43.22 3.87 -44.85
C VAL A 245 -44.48 4.72 -45.01
N ARG A 246 -44.39 5.93 -45.60
CA ARG A 246 -45.56 6.73 -45.95
C ARG A 246 -46.22 6.27 -47.24
N SER A 247 -45.46 6.05 -48.31
CA SER A 247 -46.02 5.58 -49.58
C SER A 247 -46.67 4.20 -49.44
N ALA A 248 -46.05 3.27 -48.71
CA ALA A 248 -46.66 1.96 -48.42
C ALA A 248 -47.98 2.06 -47.60
N ALA A 249 -48.14 3.10 -46.79
CA ALA A 249 -49.39 3.36 -46.07
C ALA A 249 -50.46 4.02 -46.96
N GLU A 250 -50.07 4.84 -47.94
CA GLU A 250 -50.98 5.46 -48.91
C GLU A 250 -51.45 4.44 -49.96
N GLU A 251 -50.58 3.52 -50.40
CA GLU A 251 -50.94 2.41 -51.31
C GLU A 251 -51.94 1.44 -50.64
N ALA A 252 -51.70 1.06 -49.38
CA ALA A 252 -52.63 0.21 -48.61
C ALA A 252 -54.01 0.86 -48.34
N VAL A 253 -54.10 2.20 -48.37
CA VAL A 253 -55.38 2.93 -48.30
C VAL A 253 -56.07 2.98 -49.66
N ASN A 254 -55.33 3.15 -50.75
CA ASN A 254 -55.91 3.18 -52.10
C ASN A 254 -56.41 1.81 -52.57
N GLU A 255 -55.72 0.71 -52.24
CA GLU A 255 -56.15 -0.65 -52.60
C GLU A 255 -57.49 -1.05 -51.94
N ALA A 256 -57.82 -0.44 -50.78
CA ALA A 256 -59.10 -0.63 -50.10
C ALA A 256 -60.29 0.09 -50.77
N VAL A 257 -60.08 0.88 -51.84
CA VAL A 257 -61.12 1.72 -52.48
C VAL A 257 -61.32 1.35 -53.96
N GLN A 258 -61.85 0.14 -54.21
CA GLN A 258 -62.47 -0.20 -55.50
C GLN A 258 -63.94 -0.64 -55.31
N PRO A 259 -64.89 -0.14 -56.14
CA PRO A 259 -66.31 -0.40 -55.98
C PRO A 259 -66.73 -1.78 -56.51
N ARG A 260 -67.67 -2.42 -55.81
CA ARG A 260 -68.16 -3.78 -56.09
C ARG A 260 -69.59 -3.77 -56.65
N PRO A 261 -69.85 -4.20 -57.90
CA PRO A 261 -71.20 -4.38 -58.42
C PRO A 261 -71.89 -5.64 -57.86
N THR A 262 -73.22 -5.61 -57.76
CA THR A 262 -74.04 -6.66 -57.11
C THR A 262 -74.85 -7.49 -58.12
N PRO A 263 -74.85 -8.83 -58.04
CA PRO A 263 -75.79 -9.68 -58.78
C PRO A 263 -77.02 -10.07 -57.92
N ALA A 264 -78.14 -10.36 -58.57
CA ALA A 264 -79.36 -10.90 -57.96
C ALA A 264 -80.08 -11.86 -58.92
N GLY A 265 -80.69 -12.95 -58.42
CA GLY A 265 -81.50 -13.88 -59.21
C GLY A 265 -81.35 -15.36 -58.84
N GLN A 266 -82.32 -15.88 -58.10
CA GLN A 266 -82.57 -17.30 -57.75
C GLN A 266 -83.41 -18.02 -58.85
N PRO A 267 -83.87 -19.31 -58.73
CA PRO A 267 -83.54 -20.39 -57.76
C PRO A 267 -83.35 -21.83 -58.34
N GLY A 268 -82.82 -22.75 -57.51
CA GLY A 268 -83.20 -24.19 -57.46
C GLY A 268 -82.44 -25.20 -58.34
N GLY A 269 -82.24 -26.48 -57.93
CA GLY A 269 -82.38 -27.07 -56.59
C GLY A 269 -82.71 -28.58 -56.55
N GLN A 270 -81.76 -29.44 -56.16
CA GLN A 270 -82.00 -30.85 -55.76
C GLN A 270 -80.83 -31.38 -54.89
N ALA A 271 -81.05 -32.47 -54.13
CA ALA A 271 -80.15 -33.13 -53.18
C ALA A 271 -80.57 -34.62 -53.04
N PRO A 272 -79.92 -35.50 -52.22
CA PRO A 272 -78.68 -35.39 -51.43
C PRO A 272 -77.55 -36.25 -52.08
N ASP A 273 -76.51 -36.84 -51.47
CA ASP A 273 -76.01 -37.07 -50.08
C ASP A 273 -74.47 -37.32 -50.17
N THR A 274 -73.60 -37.59 -49.17
CA THR A 274 -73.70 -38.01 -47.74
C THR A 274 -72.71 -37.22 -46.85
N GLY A 275 -72.51 -37.64 -45.58
CA GLY A 275 -71.48 -37.13 -44.64
C GLY A 275 -70.29 -38.10 -44.38
N PRO A 276 -69.54 -37.98 -43.25
CA PRO A 276 -69.82 -37.16 -42.04
C PRO A 276 -68.64 -36.36 -41.41
N GLY A 277 -68.97 -35.45 -40.46
CA GLY A 277 -68.07 -34.77 -39.50
C GLY A 277 -67.47 -33.42 -39.95
N GLY A 278 -67.43 -32.32 -39.17
CA GLY A 278 -67.85 -32.01 -37.78
C GLY A 278 -66.65 -31.83 -36.81
N GLY A 279 -66.50 -30.77 -36.00
CA GLY A 279 -67.21 -29.48 -35.78
C GLY A 279 -66.25 -28.42 -35.19
N LEU A 280 -66.53 -27.10 -35.22
CA LEU A 280 -67.18 -26.29 -34.16
C LEU A 280 -66.51 -26.38 -32.75
N ASP A 281 -66.22 -25.29 -32.00
CA ASP A 281 -66.19 -23.83 -32.27
C ASP A 281 -65.54 -23.05 -31.08
N ALA A 282 -65.45 -21.72 -31.18
CA ALA A 282 -65.49 -20.70 -30.11
C ALA A 282 -64.25 -20.30 -29.24
N ARG A 283 -64.28 -19.01 -28.84
CA ARG A 283 -63.55 -18.32 -27.74
C ARG A 283 -64.53 -18.15 -26.53
N PRO A 284 -64.27 -17.43 -25.41
CA PRO A 284 -63.07 -16.74 -24.90
C PRO A 284 -62.70 -17.16 -23.44
N GLY A 285 -61.89 -16.39 -22.70
CA GLY A 285 -61.38 -16.75 -21.35
C GLY A 285 -61.84 -15.85 -20.19
N GLY A 286 -61.34 -16.12 -18.96
CA GLY A 286 -61.52 -15.24 -17.81
C GLY A 286 -61.00 -15.73 -16.43
N ARG A 287 -60.28 -14.81 -15.74
CA ARG A 287 -60.12 -14.63 -14.26
C ARG A 287 -59.32 -15.62 -13.38
N GLU A 288 -58.80 -15.06 -12.30
CA GLU A 288 -58.02 -15.61 -11.16
C GLU A 288 -58.96 -16.09 -10.01
N PRO A 289 -58.52 -16.46 -8.77
CA PRO A 289 -57.17 -16.67 -8.19
C PRO A 289 -57.03 -17.97 -7.32
N GLY A 290 -55.90 -18.15 -6.61
CA GLY A 290 -55.81 -19.10 -5.48
C GLY A 290 -54.38 -19.56 -5.10
N ALA A 291 -54.13 -19.89 -3.83
CA ALA A 291 -52.83 -20.36 -3.32
C ALA A 291 -52.95 -21.23 -2.05
N THR A 292 -52.01 -22.17 -1.82
CA THR A 292 -51.53 -22.65 -0.50
C THR A 292 -50.26 -23.54 -0.63
N PRO A 293 -49.47 -23.79 0.44
CA PRO A 293 -48.13 -24.39 0.35
C PRO A 293 -47.91 -25.71 1.12
N GLY A 294 -46.75 -26.34 0.90
CA GLY A 294 -46.10 -27.32 1.79
C GLY A 294 -44.85 -27.93 1.11
N SER A 295 -43.74 -28.37 1.74
CA SER A 295 -43.15 -28.37 3.10
C SER A 295 -42.58 -29.78 3.40
N GLY A 296 -41.37 -29.85 3.99
CA GLY A 296 -40.79 -31.07 4.58
C GLY A 296 -39.71 -31.79 3.74
N GLY A 297 -38.50 -31.98 4.32
CA GLY A 297 -37.39 -32.70 3.68
C GLY A 297 -36.02 -32.41 4.29
N ASP A 298 -35.80 -32.75 5.57
CA ASP A 298 -34.64 -32.33 6.38
C ASP A 298 -33.40 -33.24 6.34
N GLY A 299 -32.24 -32.62 6.65
CA GLY A 299 -30.98 -33.24 7.11
C GLY A 299 -29.97 -33.64 6.02
N SER A 300 -28.65 -33.65 6.26
CA SER A 300 -27.77 -33.25 7.39
C SER A 300 -26.29 -33.37 6.93
N ALA A 301 -25.25 -32.72 7.48
CA ALA A 301 -25.08 -31.58 8.39
C ALA A 301 -23.57 -31.16 8.38
N ALA A 302 -23.11 -30.30 9.31
CA ALA A 302 -21.72 -29.80 9.51
C ALA A 302 -21.19 -28.85 8.41
N ASP A 303 -21.08 -27.52 8.57
CA ASP A 303 -20.62 -26.61 9.66
C ASP A 303 -19.13 -26.22 9.56
N ALA A 304 -18.89 -24.92 9.31
CA ALA A 304 -17.62 -24.23 9.51
C ALA A 304 -17.80 -22.68 9.41
N GLY A 305 -17.91 -22.00 10.55
CA GLY A 305 -17.51 -20.61 10.80
C GLY A 305 -17.76 -19.52 9.72
N THR A 306 -18.90 -18.84 9.79
CA THR A 306 -19.14 -17.61 9.00
C THR A 306 -18.59 -16.35 9.70
N SER A 307 -17.69 -15.63 9.04
CA SER A 307 -17.36 -14.22 9.35
C SER A 307 -17.80 -13.31 8.19
N GLY A 308 -19.04 -12.84 8.27
CA GLY A 308 -19.71 -12.13 7.16
C GLY A 308 -19.23 -10.69 6.94
N GLY A 309 -18.28 -10.49 6.02
CA GLY A 309 -17.96 -9.17 5.45
C GLY A 309 -18.69 -8.95 4.12
N ALA A 310 -19.87 -8.31 4.14
CA ALA A 310 -20.68 -8.10 2.93
C ALA A 310 -20.10 -7.00 2.01
N GLY A 311 -19.24 -7.41 1.06
CA GLY A 311 -18.65 -6.54 0.05
C GLY A 311 -19.52 -6.39 -1.21
N VAL A 312 -19.79 -5.15 -1.60
CA VAL A 312 -20.64 -4.75 -2.74
C VAL A 312 -20.29 -5.46 -4.05
N SER A 313 -21.29 -6.02 -4.74
CA SER A 313 -21.17 -6.61 -6.06
C SER A 313 -20.84 -5.55 -7.13
N GLY A 314 -19.62 -5.60 -7.70
CA GLY A 314 -19.17 -4.56 -8.63
C GLY A 314 -17.93 -4.88 -9.46
N GLY A 315 -17.96 -5.97 -10.25
CA GLY A 315 -17.08 -6.19 -11.42
C GLY A 315 -15.57 -6.41 -11.19
N ALA A 316 -15.04 -6.13 -9.99
CA ALA A 316 -13.63 -6.38 -9.65
C ALA A 316 -13.40 -7.85 -9.25
N GLY A 317 -12.22 -8.38 -9.60
CA GLY A 317 -11.79 -9.70 -9.16
C GLY A 317 -11.66 -9.80 -7.63
N ARG A 318 -11.80 -11.01 -7.10
CA ARG A 318 -11.74 -11.26 -5.65
C ARG A 318 -10.26 -11.37 -5.23
N GLN A 319 -9.88 -10.75 -4.11
CA GLN A 319 -8.59 -11.05 -3.49
C GLN A 319 -8.46 -12.56 -3.24
N SER A 320 -7.31 -13.12 -3.59
CA SER A 320 -7.06 -14.55 -3.52
C SER A 320 -5.58 -14.80 -3.27
N SER A 321 -5.31 -15.84 -2.48
CA SER A 321 -3.96 -16.36 -2.25
C SER A 321 -3.98 -17.88 -2.29
N ALA A 322 -2.82 -18.47 -2.51
CA ALA A 322 -2.58 -19.90 -2.46
C ALA A 322 -1.20 -20.17 -1.85
N THR A 323 -1.04 -21.33 -1.23
CA THR A 323 0.24 -21.77 -0.66
C THR A 323 0.59 -23.12 -1.22
N ILE A 324 1.81 -23.25 -1.76
CA ILE A 324 2.42 -24.52 -2.11
C ILE A 324 3.44 -24.83 -1.01
N ASP A 325 3.11 -25.78 -0.15
CA ASP A 325 4.01 -26.40 0.84
C ASP A 325 4.63 -27.64 0.18
N LEU A 326 5.97 -27.69 0.10
CA LEU A 326 6.69 -28.74 -0.60
C LEU A 326 7.77 -29.36 0.30
N GLN A 327 7.80 -30.69 0.35
CA GLN A 327 8.79 -31.46 1.10
C GLN A 327 9.60 -32.33 0.15
N THR A 328 10.91 -32.09 0.10
CA THR A 328 11.82 -32.62 -0.91
C THR A 328 12.90 -33.48 -0.27
N PRO A 329 12.97 -34.81 -0.53
CA PRO A 329 14.05 -35.65 0.01
C PRO A 329 15.43 -35.17 -0.42
N GLY A 330 16.43 -35.30 0.46
CA GLY A 330 17.82 -34.96 0.13
C GLY A 330 18.37 -35.78 -1.03
N GLY A 331 19.01 -35.10 -1.99
CA GLY A 331 19.48 -35.68 -3.24
C GLY A 331 18.40 -35.87 -4.32
N ALA A 332 17.23 -35.23 -4.17
CA ALA A 332 16.13 -35.34 -5.12
C ALA A 332 15.56 -33.98 -5.55
N THR A 333 14.93 -33.98 -6.72
CA THR A 333 14.11 -32.87 -7.22
C THR A 333 12.63 -33.19 -7.04
N ARG A 334 11.81 -32.21 -6.65
CA ARG A 334 10.35 -32.30 -6.61
C ARG A 334 9.69 -31.00 -7.09
N THR A 335 8.45 -31.15 -7.53
CA THR A 335 7.66 -30.06 -8.11
C THR A 335 6.32 -29.97 -7.39
N GLY A 336 6.03 -28.82 -6.79
CA GLY A 336 4.72 -28.46 -6.24
C GLY A 336 4.00 -27.50 -7.18
N THR A 337 2.68 -27.65 -7.33
CA THR A 337 1.89 -26.81 -8.25
C THR A 337 0.58 -26.31 -7.64
N TYR A 338 0.16 -25.13 -8.07
CA TYR A 338 -1.19 -24.60 -7.89
C TYR A 338 -1.78 -24.30 -9.27
N ARG A 339 -2.95 -24.85 -9.58
CA ARG A 339 -3.67 -24.65 -10.84
C ARG A 339 -4.67 -23.52 -10.71
N VAL A 340 -4.69 -22.60 -11.67
CA VAL A 340 -5.73 -21.56 -11.75
C VAL A 340 -7.07 -22.20 -12.11
N PRO A 341 -8.16 -21.97 -11.35
CA PRO A 341 -9.47 -22.58 -11.60
C PRO A 341 -10.06 -22.24 -12.98
N ASP A 342 -10.91 -23.14 -13.50
CA ASP A 342 -11.66 -22.92 -14.74
C ASP A 342 -12.46 -21.61 -14.71
N ASN A 343 -12.55 -20.93 -15.85
CA ASN A 343 -13.23 -19.65 -16.03
C ASN A 343 -12.67 -18.53 -15.11
N SER A 344 -11.36 -18.55 -14.82
CA SER A 344 -10.70 -17.50 -14.05
C SER A 344 -9.27 -17.20 -14.49
N VAL A 345 -8.83 -15.98 -14.23
CA VAL A 345 -7.46 -15.49 -14.43
C VAL A 345 -6.93 -15.01 -13.09
N PHE A 346 -5.75 -15.50 -12.69
CA PHE A 346 -5.09 -15.07 -11.45
C PHE A 346 -4.03 -14.02 -11.77
N GLY A 347 -4.31 -12.76 -11.49
CA GLY A 347 -3.32 -11.70 -11.51
C GLY A 347 -2.52 -11.71 -10.21
N ILE A 348 -1.36 -12.36 -10.20
CA ILE A 348 -0.47 -12.44 -9.04
C ILE A 348 0.32 -11.14 -8.92
N THR A 349 0.25 -10.51 -7.76
CA THR A 349 1.02 -9.29 -7.44
C THR A 349 2.20 -9.58 -6.53
N ASP A 350 2.12 -10.61 -5.70
CA ASP A 350 3.10 -10.85 -4.63
C ASP A 350 3.38 -12.35 -4.46
N ILE A 351 4.63 -12.70 -4.13
CA ILE A 351 5.00 -14.00 -3.61
C ILE A 351 5.88 -13.87 -2.37
N VAL A 352 5.80 -14.87 -1.48
CA VAL A 352 6.71 -15.04 -0.34
C VAL A 352 7.24 -16.46 -0.36
N VAL A 353 8.57 -16.60 -0.35
CA VAL A 353 9.30 -17.87 -0.38
C VAL A 353 10.00 -18.08 0.96
N ALA A 354 9.79 -19.22 1.61
CA ALA A 354 10.42 -19.55 2.88
C ALA A 354 11.28 -20.82 2.78
N ASN A 355 12.55 -20.67 3.16
CA ASN A 355 13.49 -21.74 3.54
C ASN A 355 13.75 -21.59 5.05
N PHE A 356 12.80 -22.05 5.87
CA PHE A 356 12.88 -21.84 7.32
C PHE A 356 13.80 -22.85 8.03
N GLN A 357 14.16 -23.95 7.36
CA GLN A 357 15.04 -24.99 7.92
C GLN A 357 16.53 -24.71 7.69
N GLY A 358 16.85 -23.81 6.75
CA GLY A 358 18.22 -23.54 6.31
C GLY A 358 18.76 -24.64 5.41
N ASP A 359 17.91 -25.10 4.51
CA ASP A 359 18.21 -26.05 3.43
C ASP A 359 19.21 -25.47 2.41
N GLU A 360 19.90 -26.34 1.68
CA GLU A 360 20.89 -26.00 0.65
C GLU A 360 20.53 -26.72 -0.67
N GLY A 361 20.71 -26.04 -1.80
CA GLY A 361 20.26 -26.50 -3.12
C GLY A 361 19.59 -25.39 -3.94
N VAL A 362 18.65 -25.72 -4.81
CA VAL A 362 18.07 -24.75 -5.77
C VAL A 362 16.55 -24.84 -5.84
N LEU A 363 15.89 -23.68 -5.77
CA LEU A 363 14.45 -23.49 -5.96
C LEU A 363 14.19 -22.65 -7.23
N THR A 364 13.30 -23.11 -8.11
CA THR A 364 12.84 -22.39 -9.31
C THR A 364 11.33 -22.16 -9.25
N ILE A 365 10.90 -20.96 -9.62
CA ILE A 365 9.47 -20.57 -9.68
C ILE A 365 9.11 -20.26 -11.14
N THR A 366 7.99 -20.83 -11.60
CA THR A 366 7.49 -20.69 -12.97
C THR A 366 5.98 -20.44 -12.95
N PHE A 367 5.50 -19.46 -13.72
CA PHE A 367 4.08 -19.13 -13.88
C PHE A 367 3.68 -19.41 -15.33
N GLY A 368 2.81 -20.39 -15.58
CA GLY A 368 2.60 -20.95 -16.92
C GLY A 368 3.93 -21.49 -17.48
N ASP A 369 4.26 -21.15 -18.73
CA ASP A 369 5.58 -21.45 -19.34
C ASP A 369 6.69 -20.48 -18.89
N ARG A 370 6.36 -19.39 -18.17
CA ARG A 370 7.32 -18.32 -17.86
C ARG A 370 8.07 -18.60 -16.55
N LYS A 371 9.35 -18.94 -16.64
CA LYS A 371 10.24 -18.93 -15.47
C LYS A 371 10.33 -17.52 -14.89
N ILE A 372 10.02 -17.38 -13.61
CA ILE A 372 10.01 -16.12 -12.86
C ILE A 372 11.38 -15.88 -12.21
N THR A 373 11.90 -16.87 -11.49
CA THR A 373 13.20 -16.79 -10.82
C THR A 373 13.78 -18.18 -10.53
N THR A 374 15.09 -18.24 -10.31
CA THR A 374 15.80 -19.40 -9.76
C THR A 374 16.69 -18.87 -8.64
N ILE A 375 16.58 -19.45 -7.44
CA ILE A 375 17.20 -18.99 -6.20
C ILE A 375 17.95 -20.17 -5.57
N ALA A 376 19.18 -19.95 -5.12
CA ALA A 376 19.89 -20.93 -4.30
C ALA A 376 19.34 -20.88 -2.86
N LEU A 377 19.01 -22.03 -2.27
CA LEU A 377 18.30 -22.12 -0.98
C LEU A 377 19.13 -21.50 0.15
N GLU A 378 20.44 -21.66 0.12
CA GLU A 378 21.35 -21.16 1.14
C GLU A 378 21.37 -19.63 1.25
N THR A 379 21.00 -18.87 0.20
CA THR A 379 21.10 -17.40 0.18
C THR A 379 19.94 -16.68 0.85
N PHE A 380 18.86 -17.37 1.23
CA PHE A 380 17.70 -16.76 1.90
C PHE A 380 17.14 -17.64 3.02
N ARG A 381 16.22 -17.06 3.82
CA ARG A 381 15.41 -17.80 4.82
C ARG A 381 13.94 -17.47 4.70
N ASN A 382 13.61 -16.19 4.51
CA ASN A 382 12.35 -15.72 3.96
C ASN A 382 12.68 -14.64 2.91
N GLN A 383 11.97 -14.62 1.78
CA GLN A 383 12.15 -13.64 0.72
C GLN A 383 10.80 -13.28 0.10
N ASP A 384 10.46 -12.00 0.04
CA ASP A 384 9.33 -11.49 -0.74
C ASP A 384 9.76 -11.10 -2.16
N TYR A 385 8.81 -11.16 -3.10
CA TYR A 385 8.88 -10.45 -4.37
C TYR A 385 7.49 -9.88 -4.69
N HIS A 386 7.46 -8.60 -5.10
CA HIS A 386 6.22 -7.87 -5.36
C HIS A 386 6.30 -7.15 -6.72
N TRP A 387 5.18 -7.08 -7.45
CA TRP A 387 5.09 -6.51 -8.79
C TRP A 387 3.97 -5.47 -8.91
N VAL A 388 4.33 -4.28 -9.40
CA VAL A 388 3.39 -3.17 -9.65
C VAL A 388 2.41 -3.48 -10.80
N THR A 389 2.81 -4.34 -11.73
CA THR A 389 1.96 -4.92 -12.77
C THR A 389 1.73 -6.38 -12.42
N PRO A 390 0.48 -6.84 -12.20
CA PRO A 390 0.20 -8.24 -11.93
C PRO A 390 0.71 -9.14 -13.05
N ILE A 391 1.24 -10.32 -12.70
CA ILE A 391 1.50 -11.38 -13.68
C ILE A 391 0.22 -12.21 -13.79
N GLU A 392 -0.47 -12.07 -14.91
CA GLU A 392 -1.71 -12.78 -15.20
C GLU A 392 -1.41 -14.22 -15.62
N ILE A 393 -1.97 -15.18 -14.88
CA ILE A 393 -1.97 -16.60 -15.21
C ILE A 393 -3.40 -16.98 -15.64
N PRO A 394 -3.60 -17.51 -16.87
CA PRO A 394 -4.93 -17.86 -17.37
C PRO A 394 -5.48 -19.12 -16.69
N GLU A 395 -6.74 -19.45 -16.98
CA GLU A 395 -7.36 -20.69 -16.50
C GLU A 395 -6.58 -21.93 -16.95
N ASN A 396 -6.51 -22.95 -16.09
CA ASN A 396 -5.76 -24.19 -16.29
C ASN A 396 -4.23 -24.10 -16.40
N ASP A 397 -3.63 -22.91 -16.47
CA ASP A 397 -2.21 -22.75 -16.23
C ASP A 397 -1.87 -22.94 -14.74
N THR A 398 -0.58 -23.05 -14.44
CA THR A 398 -0.08 -23.33 -13.09
C THR A 398 0.93 -22.32 -12.58
N VAL A 399 0.86 -22.02 -11.29
CA VAL A 399 2.04 -21.64 -10.52
C VAL A 399 2.77 -22.93 -10.17
N THR A 400 4.06 -22.98 -10.48
CA THR A 400 4.93 -24.12 -10.21
C THR A 400 6.12 -23.66 -9.37
N VAL A 401 6.44 -24.43 -8.33
CA VAL A 401 7.72 -24.36 -7.61
C VAL A 401 8.42 -25.71 -7.74
N GLU A 402 9.64 -25.69 -8.24
CA GLU A 402 10.52 -26.85 -8.35
C GLU A 402 11.69 -26.67 -7.39
N VAL A 403 11.93 -27.66 -6.55
CA VAL A 403 13.02 -27.68 -5.57
C VAL A 403 13.93 -28.87 -5.88
N THR A 404 15.22 -28.61 -6.02
CA THR A 404 16.28 -29.61 -5.95
C THR A 404 16.98 -29.48 -4.61
N CYS A 405 16.71 -30.42 -3.71
CA CYS A 405 17.23 -30.45 -2.34
C CYS A 405 18.60 -31.14 -2.34
N GLU A 406 19.69 -30.38 -2.22
CA GLU A 406 21.04 -30.98 -2.15
C GLU A 406 21.34 -31.46 -0.73
N LYS A 407 21.06 -30.62 0.28
CA LYS A 407 21.30 -30.96 1.69
C LYS A 407 20.20 -30.37 2.61
N PRO A 408 19.44 -31.23 3.30
CA PRO A 408 18.49 -30.78 4.32
C PRO A 408 19.15 -30.01 5.45
N GLY A 409 18.50 -28.91 5.82
CA GLY A 409 18.90 -27.95 6.83
C GLY A 409 18.76 -28.44 8.26
N THR A 410 19.10 -27.56 9.20
CA THR A 410 19.06 -27.85 10.63
C THR A 410 18.32 -26.72 11.34
N PRO A 411 16.99 -26.86 11.57
CA PRO A 411 16.19 -25.90 12.31
C PRO A 411 16.71 -25.65 13.73
N ALA A 412 16.18 -24.63 14.40
CA ALA A 412 16.53 -24.25 15.78
C ALA A 412 16.36 -25.35 16.85
N THR A 413 15.77 -26.50 16.50
CA THR A 413 15.74 -27.73 17.31
C THR A 413 17.08 -28.47 17.37
N GLY A 414 18.09 -28.05 16.60
CA GLY A 414 19.43 -28.65 16.56
C GLY A 414 19.50 -30.02 15.89
N ARG A 415 18.39 -30.53 15.32
CA ARG A 415 18.31 -31.81 14.62
C ARG A 415 18.14 -31.57 13.13
N ARG A 416 19.04 -32.12 12.31
CA ARG A 416 18.93 -32.04 10.84
C ARG A 416 17.62 -32.67 10.37
N ALA A 417 16.99 -32.05 9.38
CA ALA A 417 15.77 -32.54 8.76
C ALA A 417 15.99 -33.80 7.91
N ARG A 418 14.90 -34.48 7.54
CA ARG A 418 14.93 -35.69 6.68
C ARG A 418 14.86 -35.38 5.18
N GLY A 419 14.53 -34.15 4.83
CA GLY A 419 14.35 -33.58 3.51
C GLY A 419 14.24 -32.07 3.68
N CYS A 420 14.46 -31.32 2.61
CA CYS A 420 14.23 -29.88 2.59
C CYS A 420 12.73 -29.58 2.64
N HIS A 421 12.35 -28.39 3.15
CA HIS A 421 10.95 -28.00 3.31
C HIS A 421 10.74 -26.53 2.99
N GLU A 422 10.24 -26.28 1.80
CA GLU A 422 10.03 -24.96 1.23
C GLU A 422 8.54 -24.63 1.14
N VAL A 423 8.22 -23.36 1.39
CA VAL A 423 6.85 -22.84 1.29
C VAL A 423 6.84 -21.64 0.35
N LEU A 424 6.03 -21.74 -0.71
CA LEU A 424 5.71 -20.63 -1.61
C LEU A 424 4.27 -20.19 -1.36
N ASN A 425 4.09 -19.01 -0.76
CA ASN A 425 2.80 -18.32 -0.81
C ASN A 425 2.76 -17.42 -2.06
N VAL A 426 1.62 -17.39 -2.75
CA VAL A 426 1.32 -16.46 -3.83
C VAL A 426 0.02 -15.71 -3.53
N SER A 427 -0.01 -14.42 -3.82
CA SER A 427 -1.13 -13.52 -3.50
C SER A 427 -1.43 -12.55 -4.65
N GLY A 428 -2.69 -12.17 -4.78
CA GLY A 428 -3.15 -11.24 -5.81
C GLY A 428 -4.67 -11.23 -5.97
N VAL A 429 -5.13 -11.12 -7.22
CA VAL A 429 -6.55 -10.97 -7.57
C VAL A 429 -6.98 -12.06 -8.54
N LEU A 430 -7.98 -12.87 -8.15
CA LEU A 430 -8.61 -13.87 -8.99
C LEU A 430 -9.87 -13.28 -9.63
N SER A 431 -9.82 -13.03 -10.93
CA SER A 431 -10.91 -12.50 -11.74
C SER A 431 -11.58 -13.64 -12.51
N ARG A 432 -12.91 -13.59 -12.73
CA ARG A 432 -13.58 -14.54 -13.63
C ARG A 432 -13.43 -14.11 -15.07
N THR A 433 -13.10 -15.03 -15.97
CA THR A 433 -13.25 -14.81 -17.42
C THR A 433 -14.74 -14.78 -17.77
N ALA A 434 -15.13 -13.88 -18.68
CA ALA A 434 -16.43 -13.98 -19.35
C ALA A 434 -16.35 -15.05 -20.44
N ARG A 435 -17.44 -15.82 -20.60
CA ARG A 435 -17.64 -16.73 -21.74
C ARG A 435 -18.28 -16.00 -22.92
#